data_AF-A0A6L5FCP1-F1
#
_entry.id   AF-A0A6L5FCP1-F1
#
_cell.length_a   1.000
_cell.length_b   1.000
_cell.length_c   1.000
_cell.angle_alpha   90.00
_cell.angle_beta   90.00
_cell.angle_gamma   90.00
#
_symmetry.space_group_name_H-M   'P 1'
#
loop_
_entity.id
_entity.type
_entity.pdbx_description
1 polymer ?
#
loop_
_entity_poly.entity_id
_entity_poly.type
_entity_poly.pdbx_seq_one_letter_code
_entity_poly.pdbx_strand_id
1 'polypeptide(L)'
;MITTVLGLVLGPITEILKTVIPDADKRAQAQEEITRALLANEAAIIGAARDVIVAEAQSGSYAARNWRPHLMYFLMALLAWIAVVAPIAGVAKDTIGSLRDVPSEVWQLLMIGMGGYIIGRTGEKIAASFAERMGKT
;
A
#
# COMPACT_ATOMS: atom_id res chain seq x y z
N MET A 1 8.07 -14.42 -7.73
CA MET A 1 7.11 -15.26 -8.47
C MET A 1 7.23 -15.01 -9.98
N ILE A 2 7.10 -13.78 -10.49
CA ILE A 2 7.18 -13.50 -11.94
C ILE A 2 8.63 -13.49 -12.48
N THR A 3 9.60 -13.00 -11.71
CA THR A 3 11.04 -13.11 -12.03
C THR A 3 11.50 -14.57 -12.18
N THR A 4 10.82 -15.49 -11.49
CA THR A 4 11.03 -16.93 -11.58
C THR A 4 10.52 -17.49 -12.91
N VAL A 5 9.42 -16.95 -13.44
CA VAL A 5 8.86 -17.33 -14.75
C VAL A 5 9.78 -16.88 -15.89
N LEU A 6 10.37 -15.68 -15.80
CA LEU A 6 11.37 -15.22 -16.76
C LEU A 6 12.59 -16.17 -16.82
N GLY A 7 13.12 -16.56 -15.67
CA GLY A 7 14.22 -17.55 -15.62
C GLY A 7 13.83 -18.91 -16.20
N LEU A 8 12.57 -19.33 -16.04
CA LEU A 8 12.05 -20.60 -16.53
C LEU A 8 11.77 -20.60 -18.05
N VAL A 9 11.44 -19.45 -18.63
CA VAL A 9 11.14 -19.29 -20.06
C VAL A 9 12.39 -18.92 -20.87
N LEU A 10 13.34 -18.19 -20.28
CA LEU A 10 14.60 -17.83 -20.94
C LEU A 10 15.52 -19.04 -21.15
N GLY A 11 15.52 -20.02 -20.24
CA GLY A 11 16.35 -21.23 -20.33
C GLY A 11 16.02 -22.15 -21.53
N PRO A 12 14.75 -22.44 -21.84
CA PRO A 12 14.37 -23.16 -23.05
C PRO A 12 14.64 -22.36 -24.34
N ILE A 13 14.43 -21.04 -24.31
CA ILE A 13 14.62 -20.17 -25.47
C ILE A 13 16.10 -20.07 -25.85
N THR A 14 17.03 -19.99 -24.88
CA THR A 14 18.48 -19.99 -25.14
C THR A 14 18.95 -21.28 -25.81
N GLU A 15 18.41 -22.44 -25.43
CA GLU A 15 18.75 -23.74 -26.03
C GLU A 15 18.21 -23.89 -27.46
N ILE A 16 17.00 -23.37 -27.73
CA ILE A 16 16.45 -23.31 -29.09
C ILE A 16 17.30 -22.36 -29.95
N LEU A 17 17.72 -21.22 -29.40
CA LEU A 17 18.57 -20.25 -30.11
C LEU A 17 19.94 -20.82 -30.48
N LYS A 18 20.54 -21.65 -29.60
CA LYS A 18 21.79 -22.38 -29.88
C LYS A 18 21.63 -23.40 -31.01
N THR A 19 20.46 -24.02 -31.12
CA THR A 19 20.16 -25.06 -32.11
C THR A 19 19.87 -24.46 -33.49
N VAL A 20 19.22 -23.29 -33.53
CA VAL A 20 18.76 -22.64 -34.77
C VAL A 20 19.80 -21.66 -35.35
N ILE A 21 20.68 -21.08 -34.52
CA ILE A 21 21.67 -20.08 -34.94
C ILE A 21 23.09 -20.50 -34.51
N PRO A 22 23.92 -21.01 -35.45
CA PRO A 22 25.30 -21.42 -35.16
C PRO A 22 26.21 -20.23 -34.80
N ASP A 23 26.02 -19.08 -35.43
CA ASP A 23 26.81 -17.86 -35.21
C ASP A 23 26.56 -17.23 -33.83
N ALA A 24 27.62 -17.06 -33.04
CA ALA A 24 27.53 -16.53 -31.68
C ALA A 24 27.01 -15.08 -31.62
N ASP A 25 27.40 -14.23 -32.59
CA ASP A 25 27.00 -12.83 -32.64
C ASP A 25 25.51 -12.64 -32.98
N LYS A 26 24.99 -13.43 -33.94
CA LYS A 26 23.57 -13.39 -34.30
C LYS A 26 22.68 -13.94 -33.19
N ARG A 27 23.19 -14.89 -32.40
CA ARG A 27 22.51 -15.45 -31.24
C ARG A 27 22.41 -14.43 -30.10
N ALA A 28 23.48 -13.67 -29.84
CA ALA A 28 23.46 -12.60 -28.85
C ALA A 28 22.45 -11.49 -29.21
N GLN A 29 22.38 -11.11 -30.48
CA GLN A 29 21.40 -10.12 -30.96
C GLN A 29 19.96 -10.61 -30.84
N ALA A 30 19.67 -11.84 -31.25
CA ALA A 30 18.33 -12.42 -31.12
C ALA A 30 17.93 -12.61 -29.64
N GLN A 31 18.88 -12.98 -28.76
CA GLN A 31 18.66 -13.07 -27.32
C GLN A 31 18.30 -11.70 -26.72
N GLU A 32 19.00 -10.64 -27.13
CA GLU A 32 18.75 -9.28 -26.68
C GLU A 32 17.37 -8.79 -27.14
N GLU A 33 17.00 -9.04 -28.40
CA GLU A 33 15.72 -8.63 -28.96
C GLU A 33 14.53 -9.33 -28.27
N ILE A 34 14.66 -10.64 -28.00
CA ILE A 34 13.66 -11.40 -27.25
C ILE A 34 13.57 -10.90 -25.80
N THR A 35 14.70 -10.61 -25.17
CA THR A 35 14.73 -10.07 -23.79
C THR A 35 14.08 -8.69 -23.74
N ARG A 36 14.34 -7.82 -24.72
CA ARG A 36 13.69 -6.51 -24.84
C ARG A 36 12.19 -6.64 -25.06
N ALA A 37 11.74 -7.55 -25.93
CA ALA A 37 10.33 -7.80 -26.17
C ALA A 37 9.60 -8.33 -24.92
N LEU A 38 10.24 -9.24 -24.16
CA LEU A 38 9.72 -9.75 -22.90
C LEU A 38 9.61 -8.65 -21.84
N LEU A 39 10.65 -7.83 -21.67
CA LEU A 39 10.64 -6.69 -20.74
C LEU A 39 9.57 -5.67 -21.10
N ALA A 40 9.37 -5.39 -22.39
CA ALA A 40 8.32 -4.48 -22.85
C ALA A 40 6.91 -5.02 -22.54
N ASN A 41 6.70 -6.33 -22.73
CA ASN A 41 5.42 -6.98 -22.41
C ASN A 41 5.16 -6.99 -20.90
N GLU A 42 6.18 -7.29 -20.09
CA GLU A 42 6.10 -7.25 -18.63
C GLU A 42 5.80 -5.84 -18.13
N ALA A 43 6.46 -4.81 -18.67
CA ALA A 43 6.17 -3.42 -18.35
C ALA A 43 4.72 -3.03 -18.66
N ALA A 44 4.15 -3.53 -19.76
CA ALA A 44 2.76 -3.30 -20.12
C ALA A 44 1.78 -3.98 -19.15
N ILE A 45 2.05 -5.22 -18.74
CA ILE A 45 1.23 -5.96 -17.76
C ILE A 45 1.29 -5.29 -16.38
N ILE A 46 2.49 -4.90 -15.94
CA ILE A 46 2.68 -4.19 -14.66
C ILE A 46 2.00 -2.82 -14.72
N GLY A 47 2.09 -2.12 -15.85
CA GLY A 47 1.39 -0.85 -16.09
C GLY A 47 -0.11 -0.98 -15.97
N ALA A 48 -0.72 -1.96 -16.64
CA ALA A 48 -2.15 -2.20 -16.58
C ALA A 48 -2.64 -2.56 -15.16
N ALA A 49 -1.90 -3.41 -14.43
CA ALA A 49 -2.23 -3.74 -13.05
C ALA A 49 -2.12 -2.52 -12.13
N ARG A 50 -1.08 -1.69 -12.32
CA ARG A 50 -0.93 -0.41 -11.62
C ARG A 50 -2.11 0.50 -11.90
N ASP A 51 -2.54 0.63 -13.16
CA ASP A 51 -3.63 1.53 -13.54
C ASP A 51 -4.95 1.12 -12.92
N VAL A 52 -5.23 -0.19 -12.81
CA VAL A 52 -6.39 -0.71 -12.08
C VAL A 52 -6.30 -0.35 -10.59
N ILE A 53 -5.17 -0.61 -9.94
CA ILE A 53 -4.96 -0.27 -8.52
C ILE A 53 -5.07 1.24 -8.29
N VAL A 54 -4.54 2.05 -9.20
CA VAL A 54 -4.62 3.51 -9.12
C VAL A 54 -6.05 3.97 -9.34
N ALA A 55 -6.80 3.37 -10.27
CA ALA A 55 -8.22 3.67 -10.47
C ALA A 55 -9.06 3.31 -9.23
N GLU A 56 -8.81 2.15 -8.61
CA GLU A 56 -9.45 1.74 -7.36
C GLU A 56 -9.07 2.68 -6.20
N ALA A 57 -7.80 3.04 -6.07
CA ALA A 57 -7.31 3.95 -5.02
C ALA A 57 -7.81 5.40 -5.22
N GLN A 58 -7.93 5.87 -6.47
CA GLN A 58 -8.49 7.18 -6.81
C GLN A 58 -10.00 7.23 -6.64
N SER A 59 -10.69 6.10 -6.85
CA SER A 59 -12.11 5.93 -6.50
C SER A 59 -12.34 5.94 -4.98
N GLY A 60 -11.26 5.88 -4.19
CA GLY A 60 -11.23 6.01 -2.73
C GLY A 60 -12.19 7.09 -2.26
N SER A 61 -13.31 6.60 -1.72
CA SER A 61 -14.44 7.33 -1.15
C SER A 61 -14.02 8.63 -0.47
N TYR A 62 -14.80 9.70 -0.63
CA TYR A 62 -14.63 10.95 0.11
C TYR A 62 -14.39 10.72 1.62
N ALA A 63 -15.01 9.67 2.18
CA ALA A 63 -14.79 9.23 3.55
C ALA A 63 -13.34 8.74 3.81
N ALA A 64 -12.74 7.97 2.90
CA ALA A 64 -11.37 7.48 3.02
C ALA A 64 -10.30 8.60 2.90
N ARG A 65 -10.63 9.72 2.24
CA ARG A 65 -9.76 10.91 2.19
C ARG A 65 -9.90 11.78 3.43
N ASN A 66 -11.13 11.96 3.92
CA ASN A 66 -11.41 12.94 4.97
C ASN A 66 -11.49 12.36 6.39
N TRP A 67 -11.38 11.04 6.57
CA TRP A 67 -11.54 10.46 7.91
C TRP A 67 -10.51 10.95 8.93
N ARG A 68 -9.31 11.39 8.52
CA ARG A 68 -8.29 11.94 9.45
C ARG A 68 -8.75 13.25 10.11
N PRO A 69 -9.15 14.28 9.36
CA PRO A 69 -9.83 15.44 9.94
C PRO A 69 -11.04 15.05 10.79
N HIS A 70 -11.87 14.12 10.33
CA HIS A 70 -13.08 13.71 11.04
C HIS A 70 -12.77 13.03 12.39
N LEU A 71 -11.73 12.19 12.43
CA LEU A 71 -11.25 11.58 13.68
C LEU A 71 -10.80 12.65 14.66
N MET A 72 -10.07 13.67 14.21
CA MET A 72 -9.65 14.77 15.09
C MET A 72 -10.84 15.56 15.62
N TYR A 73 -11.83 15.87 14.79
CA TYR A 73 -13.07 16.51 15.26
C TYR A 73 -13.84 15.65 16.25
N PHE A 74 -13.93 14.33 15.99
CA PHE A 74 -14.60 13.40 16.89
C PHE A 74 -13.89 13.29 18.25
N LEU A 75 -12.56 13.17 18.27
CA LEU A 75 -11.78 13.17 19.51
C LEU A 75 -11.91 14.49 20.27
N MET A 76 -11.89 15.63 19.58
CA MET A 76 -12.06 16.94 20.21
C MET A 76 -13.47 17.09 20.79
N ALA A 77 -14.50 16.61 20.07
CA ALA A 77 -15.89 16.60 20.53
C ALA A 77 -16.08 15.69 21.75
N LEU A 78 -15.44 14.51 21.75
CA LEU A 78 -15.44 13.59 22.90
C LEU A 78 -14.77 14.25 24.11
N LEU A 79 -13.64 14.93 23.91
CA LEU A 79 -12.97 15.66 24.98
C LEU A 79 -13.84 16.79 25.52
N ALA A 80 -14.47 17.58 24.64
CA ALA A 80 -15.40 18.64 25.03
C ALA A 80 -16.63 18.08 25.77
N TRP A 81 -17.14 16.91 25.35
CA TRP A 81 -18.22 16.23 26.04
C TRP A 81 -17.83 15.85 27.47
N ILE A 82 -16.66 15.23 27.66
CA ILE A 82 -16.22 14.76 28.99
C ILE A 82 -15.77 15.93 29.88
N ALA A 83 -15.08 16.93 29.33
CA ALA A 83 -14.44 18.00 30.12
C ALA A 83 -15.33 19.22 30.36
N VAL A 84 -16.31 19.48 29.48
CA VAL A 84 -17.15 20.69 29.55
C VAL A 84 -18.62 20.31 29.72
N VAL A 85 -19.17 19.49 28.82
CA VAL A 85 -20.62 19.21 28.81
C VAL A 85 -21.04 18.34 30.00
N ALA A 86 -20.33 17.24 30.27
CA ALA A 86 -20.69 16.30 31.33
C ALA A 86 -20.58 16.91 32.75
N PRO A 87 -19.60 17.77 33.07
CA PRO A 87 -19.58 18.49 34.35
C PRO A 87 -20.71 19.51 34.48
N ILE A 88 -21.03 20.26 33.42
CA ILE A 88 -22.15 21.22 33.42
C ILE A 88 -23.49 20.51 33.60
N ALA A 89 -23.66 19.35 32.96
CA ALA A 89 -24.87 18.54 33.05
C ALA A 89 -24.93 17.65 34.31
N GLY A 90 -23.91 17.66 35.17
CA GLY A 90 -23.86 16.87 36.41
C GLY A 90 -23.63 15.35 36.22
N VAL A 91 -23.45 14.88 34.99
CA VAL A 91 -23.32 13.45 34.62
C VAL A 91 -21.86 13.00 34.42
N ALA A 92 -20.89 13.81 34.84
CA ALA A 92 -19.47 13.52 34.65
C ALA A 92 -19.04 12.17 35.27
N LYS A 93 -19.53 11.85 36.47
CA LYS A 93 -19.20 10.59 37.15
C LYS A 93 -19.77 9.37 36.42
N ASP A 94 -21.02 9.45 35.96
CA ASP A 94 -21.69 8.38 35.23
C ASP A 94 -21.08 8.17 33.84
N THR A 95 -20.70 9.27 33.18
CA THR A 95 -20.00 9.25 31.89
C THR A 95 -18.66 8.53 32.02
N ILE A 96 -17.84 8.87 33.02
CA ILE A 96 -16.55 8.23 33.26
C ILE A 96 -16.70 6.78 33.72
N GLY A 97 -17.73 6.48 34.54
CA GLY A 97 -18.07 5.12 34.95
C GLY A 97 -18.41 4.22 33.76
N SER A 98 -19.27 4.70 32.86
CA SER A 98 -19.68 3.96 31.66
C SER A 98 -18.51 3.66 30.71
N LEU A 99 -17.47 4.51 30.68
CA LEU A 99 -16.25 4.23 29.90
C LEU A 99 -15.39 3.12 30.51
N ARG A 100 -15.43 2.92 31.83
CA ARG A 100 -14.70 1.83 32.52
C ARG A 100 -15.35 0.47 32.32
N ASP A 101 -16.66 0.45 32.11
CA ASP A 101 -17.41 -0.79 31.86
C ASP A 101 -17.19 -1.34 30.44
N VAL A 102 -16.54 -0.57 29.56
CA VAL A 102 -16.18 -1.02 28.22
C VAL A 102 -15.06 -2.09 28.32
N PRO A 103 -15.26 -3.30 27.77
CA PRO A 103 -14.26 -4.37 27.82
C PRO A 103 -12.92 -3.95 27.21
N SER A 104 -11.83 -4.45 27.80
CA SER A 104 -10.46 -4.10 27.40
C SER A 104 -10.13 -4.49 25.96
N GLU A 105 -10.80 -5.52 25.45
CA GLU A 105 -10.68 -6.08 24.12
C GLU A 105 -11.17 -5.07 23.06
N VAL A 106 -12.20 -4.28 23.38
CA VAL A 106 -12.72 -3.22 22.50
C VAL A 106 -11.68 -2.11 22.35
N TRP A 107 -11.03 -1.73 23.44
CA TRP A 107 -9.94 -0.75 23.42
C TRP A 107 -8.72 -1.25 22.65
N GLN A 108 -8.36 -2.53 22.78
CA GLN A 108 -7.29 -3.15 22.01
C GLN A 108 -7.60 -3.16 20.51
N LEU A 109 -8.80 -3.57 20.11
CA LEU A 109 -9.21 -3.55 18.70
C LEU A 109 -9.13 -2.15 18.10
N LEU A 110 -9.56 -1.13 18.85
CA LEU A 110 -9.46 0.27 18.42
C LEU A 110 -8.00 0.72 18.27
N MET A 111 -7.13 0.39 19.23
CA MET A 111 -5.69 0.69 19.16
C MET A 111 -5.01 -0.01 17.99
N ILE A 112 -5.33 -1.29 17.74
CA ILE A 112 -4.79 -2.05 16.60
C ILE A 112 -5.29 -1.46 15.29
N GLY A 113 -6.58 -1.14 15.17
CA GLY A 113 -7.17 -0.55 13.97
C GLY A 113 -6.58 0.83 13.65
N MET A 114 -6.49 1.71 14.64
CA MET A 114 -5.88 3.04 14.47
C MET A 114 -4.37 2.95 14.24
N GLY A 115 -3.67 2.13 15.01
CA GLY A 115 -2.22 1.93 14.92
C GLY A 115 -1.79 1.36 13.57
N GLY A 116 -2.49 0.34 13.08
CA GLY A 116 -2.23 -0.27 11.79
C GLY A 116 -2.33 0.73 10.63
N TYR A 117 -3.35 1.60 10.64
CA TYR A 117 -3.47 2.63 9.61
C TYR A 117 -2.39 3.72 9.71
N ILE A 118 -2.06 4.17 10.92
CA ILE A 118 -1.00 5.18 11.12
C ILE A 118 0.34 4.64 10.61
N ILE A 119 0.65 3.38 10.93
CA ILE A 119 1.85 2.69 10.46
C ILE A 119 1.83 2.55 8.94
N GLY A 120 0.72 2.11 8.34
CA GLY A 120 0.58 1.97 6.89
C GLY A 120 0.87 3.28 6.14
N ARG A 121 0.25 4.39 6.54
CA ARG A 121 0.49 5.69 5.88
C ARG A 121 1.90 6.23 6.14
N THR A 122 2.48 5.93 7.30
CA THR A 122 3.87 6.31 7.59
C THR A 122 4.84 5.52 6.73
N GLY A 123 4.59 4.22 6.54
CA GLY A 123 5.33 3.35 5.64
C GLY A 123 5.27 3.82 4.18
N GLU A 124 4.09 4.17 3.67
CA GLU A 124 3.94 4.75 2.32
C GLU A 124 4.79 6.02 2.13
N LYS A 125 4.78 6.92 3.11
CA LYS A 125 5.58 8.15 3.04
C LYS A 125 7.08 7.88 3.07
N ILE A 126 7.52 6.95 3.91
CA ILE A 126 8.94 6.54 3.99
C ILE A 126 9.37 5.92 2.66
N ALA A 127 8.56 5.01 2.09
CA ALA A 127 8.84 4.39 0.80
C ALA A 127 8.90 5.41 -0.34
N ALA A 128 7.96 6.35 -0.38
CA ALA A 128 7.97 7.45 -1.35
C ALA A 128 9.23 8.34 -1.20
N SER A 129 9.62 8.64 0.04
CA SER A 129 10.82 9.47 0.32
C SER A 129 12.11 8.75 -0.06
N PHE A 130 12.18 7.43 0.14
CA PHE A 130 13.30 6.61 -0.30
C PHE A 130 13.39 6.53 -1.84
N ALA A 131 12.26 6.32 -2.51
CA ALA A 131 12.21 6.30 -3.98
C ALA A 131 12.65 7.64 -4.60
N GLU A 132 12.23 8.77 -4.02
CA GLU A 132 12.66 10.09 -4.49
C GLU A 132 14.17 10.34 -4.33
N ARG A 133 14.77 9.83 -3.24
CA ARG A 133 16.22 9.94 -3.00
C ARG A 133 17.03 9.05 -3.93
N MET A 134 16.51 7.86 -4.26
CA MET A 134 17.14 6.93 -5.20
C MET A 134 17.06 7.38 -6.66
N GLY A 135 16.02 8.12 -7.05
CA GLY A 135 15.88 8.67 -8.42
C GLY A 135 16.68 9.96 -8.67
N LYS A 136 17.31 10.53 -7.65
CA LYS A 136 18.17 11.73 -7.73
C LYS A 136 19.67 11.41 -7.73
N THR A 137 20.05 10.13 -7.77
CA THR A 137 21.45 9.66 -7.89
C THR A 137 21.59 8.90 -9.20
#